data_AF-A0A1K0JK48-F1
#
_entry.id   AF-A0A1K0JK48-F1
#
_cell.length_a   1.000
_cell.length_b   1.000
_cell.length_c   1.000
_cell.angle_alpha   90.00
_cell.angle_beta   90.00
_cell.angle_gamma   90.00
#
_symmetry.space_group_name_H-M   'P 1'
#
loop_
_entity.id
_entity.type
_entity.pdbx_description
1 polymer ?
#
loop_
_entity_poly.entity_id
_entity_poly.type
_entity_poly.pdbx_seq_one_letter_code
_entity_poly.pdbx_strand_id
1 'polypeptide(L)'
;MSALQQHHKTLNADGIGKCSVPMFNGGSPAGFCDADAYGERPYSPERMNYCTGQMARDDNRYNGYVPGLACPCHGGPVARVILAASQADKEKGE
;
A
#
# COMPACT_ATOMS: atom_id res chain seq x y z
N MET A 1 4.01 -2.31 -20.13
CA MET A 1 3.81 -2.51 -18.68
C MET A 1 3.76 -1.15 -18.03
N SER A 2 2.75 -0.87 -17.19
CA SER A 2 2.71 0.40 -16.46
C SER A 2 3.82 0.40 -15.40
N ALA A 3 4.65 1.44 -15.42
CA ALA A 3 5.76 1.59 -14.48
C ALA A 3 5.29 2.27 -13.20
N LEU A 4 5.88 1.87 -12.07
CA LEU A 4 5.54 2.39 -10.76
C LEU A 4 6.06 3.83 -10.61
N GLN A 5 5.15 4.79 -10.74
CA GLN A 5 5.44 6.23 -10.65
C GLN A 5 5.65 6.73 -9.21
N GLN A 6 6.15 7.96 -9.04
CA GLN A 6 6.44 8.55 -7.73
C GLN A 6 5.21 8.64 -6.81
N HIS A 7 4.02 8.95 -7.36
CA HIS A 7 2.79 9.00 -6.58
C HIS A 7 2.35 7.63 -6.02
N HIS A 8 2.94 6.52 -6.51
CA HIS A 8 2.73 5.17 -5.95
C HIS A 8 3.70 4.84 -4.82
N LYS A 9 4.75 5.62 -4.64
CA LYS A 9 5.84 5.37 -3.68
C LYS A 9 5.75 6.30 -2.48
N THR A 10 5.38 7.56 -2.71
CA THR A 10 5.43 8.61 -1.70
C THR A 10 4.13 9.39 -1.64
N LEU A 11 3.73 9.80 -0.43
CA LEU A 11 2.62 10.73 -0.23
C LEU A 11 3.03 12.15 -0.66
N ASN A 12 2.06 12.91 -1.16
CA ASN A 12 2.24 14.34 -1.45
C ASN A 12 2.15 15.20 -0.17
N ALA A 13 2.21 16.53 -0.31
CA ALA A 13 2.12 17.47 0.81
C ALA A 13 0.79 17.37 1.59
N ASP A 14 -0.29 16.90 0.96
CA ASP A 14 -1.60 16.70 1.58
C ASP A 14 -1.72 15.33 2.30
N GLY A 15 -0.67 14.51 2.26
CA GLY A 15 -0.68 13.15 2.81
C GLY A 15 -1.43 12.14 1.91
N ILE A 16 -1.49 12.39 0.60
CA ILE A 16 -2.20 11.55 -0.37
C ILE A 16 -1.23 11.07 -1.45
N GLY A 17 -1.27 9.77 -1.73
CA GLY A 17 -0.66 9.15 -2.91
C GLY A 17 -1.68 8.31 -3.66
N LYS A 18 -1.19 7.39 -4.49
CA LYS A 18 -2.00 6.54 -5.36
C LYS A 18 -1.71 5.07 -5.11
N CYS A 19 -2.75 4.25 -5.16
CA CYS A 19 -2.65 2.83 -4.90
C CYS A 19 -1.88 2.12 -6.00
N SER A 20 -0.83 1.43 -5.59
CA SER A 20 0.11 0.72 -6.46
C SER A 20 -0.28 -0.71 -6.79
N VAL A 21 -1.49 -1.16 -6.42
CA VAL A 21 -1.95 -2.52 -6.75
C VAL A 21 -2.04 -2.69 -8.26
N PRO A 22 -1.34 -3.68 -8.84
CA PRO A 22 -1.47 -3.99 -10.25
C PRO A 22 -2.88 -4.51 -10.56
N MET A 23 -3.53 -3.91 -11.55
CA MET A 23 -4.85 -4.35 -12.02
C MET A 23 -4.70 -5.14 -13.31
N PHE A 24 -5.55 -6.14 -13.48
CA PHE A 24 -5.60 -6.97 -14.68
C PHE A 24 -7.02 -6.95 -15.26
N ASN A 25 -7.12 -6.84 -16.58
CA ASN A 25 -8.39 -6.95 -17.30
C ASN A 25 -8.21 -7.95 -18.45
N GLY A 26 -9.07 -8.97 -18.51
CA GLY A 26 -8.97 -10.03 -19.53
C GLY A 26 -7.63 -10.76 -19.54
N GLY A 27 -6.99 -10.92 -18.37
CA GLY A 27 -5.66 -11.55 -18.26
C GLY A 27 -4.48 -10.68 -18.66
N SER A 28 -4.72 -9.43 -19.07
CA SER A 28 -3.66 -8.47 -19.43
C SER A 28 -3.49 -7.40 -18.36
N PRO A 29 -2.27 -6.89 -18.11
CA PRO A 29 -2.04 -5.77 -17.21
C PRO A 29 -2.82 -4.53 -17.68
N ALA A 30 -3.66 -4.00 -16.79
CA ALA A 30 -4.52 -2.84 -17.05
C ALA A 30 -4.05 -1.58 -16.31
N GLY A 31 -2.83 -1.61 -15.75
CA GLY A 31 -2.25 -0.50 -14.99
C GLY A 31 -2.28 -0.76 -13.48
N PHE A 32 -2.38 0.32 -12.71
CA PHE A 32 -2.48 0.28 -11.27
C PHE A 32 -3.88 0.70 -10.83
N CYS A 33 -4.23 0.44 -9.57
CA CYS A 33 -5.52 0.80 -9.01
C CYS A 33 -5.78 2.31 -9.04
N ASP A 34 -4.75 3.13 -8.81
CA ASP A 34 -4.80 4.61 -8.82
C ASP A 34 -5.85 5.26 -7.89
N ALA A 35 -6.50 4.49 -7.03
CA ALA A 35 -7.33 5.01 -5.96
C ALA A 35 -6.46 5.73 -4.92
N ASP A 36 -7.03 6.68 -4.19
CA ASP A 36 -6.30 7.44 -3.18
C ASP A 36 -5.75 6.50 -2.10
N ALA A 37 -4.45 6.66 -1.83
CA ALA A 37 -3.70 5.90 -0.85
C ALA A 37 -3.14 6.84 0.21
N TYR A 38 -3.19 6.40 1.46
CA TYR A 38 -2.80 7.21 2.61
C TYR A 38 -1.54 6.69 3.32
N GLY A 39 -0.92 5.67 2.76
CA GLY A 39 0.30 5.06 3.28
C GLY A 39 0.57 3.69 2.66
N GLU A 40 1.63 3.06 3.13
CA GLU A 40 1.94 1.67 2.81
C GLU A 40 0.98 0.71 3.52
N ARG A 41 0.94 -0.54 3.05
CA ARG A 41 0.15 -1.60 3.67
C ARG A 41 0.70 -1.87 5.10
N PRO A 42 -0.12 -1.77 6.16
CA PRO A 42 0.33 -2.08 7.51
C PRO A 42 0.83 -3.53 7.60
N TYR A 43 1.80 -3.77 8.47
CA TYR A 43 2.23 -5.13 8.76
C TYR A 43 1.07 -5.92 9.37
N SER A 44 0.89 -7.17 8.91
CA SER A 44 0.00 -8.15 9.49
C SER A 44 0.64 -9.52 9.31
N PRO A 45 0.62 -10.40 10.31
CA PRO A 45 1.06 -11.78 10.13
C PRO A 45 0.28 -12.44 8.99
N GLU A 46 0.99 -13.23 8.19
CA GLU A 46 0.40 -14.01 7.10
C GLU A 46 0.46 -15.49 7.47
N ARG A 47 -0.64 -16.20 7.27
CA ARG A 47 -0.77 -17.64 7.51
C ARG A 47 -1.28 -18.37 6.29
N MET A 48 -0.85 -19.60 6.12
CA MET A 48 -1.37 -20.46 5.07
C MET A 48 -2.81 -20.88 5.40
N ASN A 49 -3.76 -20.53 4.54
CA ASN A 49 -5.11 -21.09 4.58
C ASN A 49 -5.08 -22.45 3.88
N TYR A 50 -5.12 -23.53 4.67
CA TYR A 50 -5.04 -24.90 4.15
C TYR A 50 -6.22 -25.30 3.27
N CYS A 51 -7.39 -24.68 3.42
CA CYS A 51 -8.56 -24.98 2.59
C CYS A 51 -8.44 -24.41 1.18
N THR A 52 -7.78 -23.25 1.02
CA THR A 52 -7.63 -22.57 -0.27
C THR A 52 -6.22 -22.67 -0.86
N GLY A 53 -5.24 -23.11 -0.07
CA GLY A 53 -3.84 -23.17 -0.48
C GLY A 53 -3.19 -21.78 -0.62
N GLN A 54 -3.78 -20.73 -0.06
CA GLN A 54 -3.31 -19.35 -0.22
C GLN A 54 -2.83 -18.76 1.10
N MET A 55 -1.83 -17.89 1.04
CA MET A 55 -1.46 -17.05 2.17
C MET A 55 -2.58 -16.03 2.43
N ALA A 56 -3.01 -15.95 3.68
CA ALA A 56 -4.01 -15.01 4.14
C ALA A 56 -3.43 -14.19 5.29
N ARG A 57 -3.69 -12.88 5.27
CA ARG A 57 -3.38 -11.98 6.38
C ARG A 57 -4.36 -12.21 7.51
N ASP A 58 -3.87 -12.12 8.74
CA ASP A 58 -4.69 -12.27 9.94
C ASP A 58 -5.66 -11.09 10.16
N ASP A 59 -5.43 -9.96 9.50
CA ASP A 59 -6.32 -8.80 9.52
C ASP A 59 -7.55 -8.92 8.59
N ASN A 60 -7.69 -10.04 7.86
CA ASN A 60 -8.74 -10.29 6.87
C ASN A 60 -8.85 -9.20 5.78
N ARG A 61 -7.77 -8.47 5.50
CA ARG A 61 -7.72 -7.49 4.41
C ARG A 61 -7.17 -8.10 3.13
N TYR A 62 -6.96 -7.27 2.12
CA TYR A 62 -6.43 -7.67 0.82
C TYR A 62 -5.05 -8.37 0.94
N ASN A 63 -5.00 -9.61 0.46
CA ASN A 63 -3.80 -10.47 0.54
C ASN A 63 -2.91 -10.40 -0.71
N GLY A 64 -3.35 -9.68 -1.76
CA GLY A 64 -2.59 -9.58 -2.99
C GLY A 64 -1.35 -8.69 -2.88
N TYR A 65 -0.52 -8.75 -3.91
CA TYR A 65 0.73 -8.00 -3.99
C TYR A 65 0.48 -6.48 -4.09
N VAL A 66 1.22 -5.72 -3.27
CA VAL A 66 1.22 -4.25 -3.28
C VAL A 66 2.68 -3.76 -3.29
N PRO A 67 3.18 -3.24 -4.41
CA PRO A 67 4.58 -2.81 -4.56
C PRO A 67 4.93 -1.45 -3.91
N GLY A 68 3.95 -0.70 -3.40
CA GLY A 68 4.14 0.61 -2.77
C GLY A 68 2.92 1.01 -1.92
N LEU A 69 2.40 2.21 -2.11
CA LEU A 69 1.24 2.72 -1.36
C LEU A 69 -0.04 1.92 -1.69
N ALA A 70 -0.94 1.81 -0.69
CA ALA A 70 -2.19 1.06 -0.77
C ALA A 70 -3.40 1.93 -0.43
N CYS A 71 -4.50 1.79 -1.18
CA CYS A 71 -5.79 2.35 -0.78
C CYS A 71 -6.48 1.44 0.27
N PRO A 72 -7.50 1.93 0.98
CA PRO A 72 -8.20 1.15 2.00
C PRO A 72 -8.74 -0.20 1.50
N CYS A 73 -9.30 -0.22 0.28
CA CYS A 73 -9.84 -1.43 -0.34
C CYS A 73 -8.76 -2.50 -0.62
N HIS A 74 -7.51 -2.06 -0.80
CA HIS A 74 -6.36 -2.92 -1.03
C HIS A 74 -5.45 -3.05 0.19
N GLY A 75 -6.01 -2.89 1.39
CA GLY A 75 -5.34 -3.14 2.66
C GLY A 75 -4.54 -1.98 3.21
N GLY A 76 -4.58 -0.81 2.56
CA GLY A 76 -3.95 0.41 3.07
C GLY A 76 -4.66 1.04 4.27
N PRO A 77 -4.10 2.12 4.82
CA PRO A 77 -4.72 2.88 5.89
C PRO A 77 -6.07 3.49 5.44
N VAL A 78 -7.06 3.54 6.33
CA VAL A 78 -8.41 4.08 6.04
C VAL A 78 -8.49 5.60 6.08
N ALA A 79 -7.51 6.24 6.71
CA ALA A 79 -7.43 7.68 6.89
C ALA A 79 -6.01 8.15 6.57
N ARG A 80 -5.87 9.44 6.29
CA ARG A 80 -4.57 10.10 6.17
C ARG A 80 -3.77 9.81 7.42
N VAL A 81 -2.59 9.21 7.24
CA VAL A 81 -1.62 9.12 8.32
C VAL A 81 -1.09 10.54 8.48
N ILE A 82 -1.72 11.33 9.35
CA ILE A 82 -1.08 12.51 9.90
C ILE A 82 0.04 11.94 10.75
N LEU A 83 1.22 11.77 10.16
CA LEU A 83 2.43 11.51 10.91
C LEU A 83 2.57 12.72 11.83
N ALA A 84 2.08 12.60 13.07
CA ALA A 84 2.45 13.50 14.14
C ALA A 84 3.98 13.39 14.23
N ALA A 85 4.66 14.38 13.67
CA ALA A 85 6.08 14.70 13.84
C ALA A 85 6.92 13.55 14.43
N SER A 86 7.24 12.53 13.64
CA SER A 86 8.35 11.62 13.94
C SER A 86 9.49 11.84 12.93
N GLN A 87 9.80 13.12 12.73
CA GLN A 87 11.10 13.59 12.24
C GLN A 87 11.59 14.72 13.16
N ALA A 88 11.49 14.50 14.47
CA ALA A 88 12.47 15.07 15.38
C ALA A 88 13.67 14.10 15.39
N ASP A 89 14.89 14.63 15.43
CA ASP A 89 16.13 13.91 15.78
C ASP A 89 16.91 13.17 14.68
N LYS A 90 17.08 13.78 13.51
CA LYS A 90 18.32 13.55 12.69
C LYS A 90 19.03 14.84 12.27
N GLU A 91 18.88 15.90 13.05
CA GLU A 91 19.81 17.03 13.07
C GLU A 91 20.41 17.13 14.48
N LYS A 92 21.49 16.39 14.72
CA LYS A 92 22.56 16.69 15.68
C LYS A 92 23.57 15.54 15.68
N GLY A 93 24.64 15.74 14.94
CA GLY A 93 25.87 14.95 14.98
C GLY A 93 26.94 15.80 14.33
N GLU A 94 27.76 16.42 15.18
CA GLU A 94 28.91 17.30 14.91
C GLU A 94 29.84 16.85 13.78
#